data_AF-A0A178VNJ3-F1
#
_entry.id   AF-A0A178VNJ3-F1
#
_cell.length_a   1.000
_cell.length_b   1.000
_cell.length_c   1.000
_cell.angle_alpha   90.00
_cell.angle_beta   90.00
_cell.angle_gamma   90.00
#
_symmetry.space_group_name_H-M   'P 1'
#
loop_
_entity.id
_entity.type
_entity.pdbx_description
1 polymer ?
#
loop_
_entity_poly.entity_id
_entity_poly.type
_entity_poly.pdbx_seq_one_letter_code
_entity_poly.pdbx_strand_id
1 'polypeptide(L)' 'MALKFLNKKGWHTGSIRNVEKVWKAEQKHEAEQKKIEELRLQIQQEKERSEFRAIQEQAGLVP' A
#
# COMPACT_ATOMS: atom_id res chain seq x y z
N MET A 1 40.79 -1.04 4.19
CA MET A 1 39.98 0.18 4.44
C MET A 1 40.10 1.21 3.30
N ALA A 2 39.96 0.84 2.02
CA ALA A 2 40.20 1.76 0.91
C ALA A 2 38.97 2.61 0.50
N LEU A 3 37.75 2.21 0.87
CA LEU A 3 36.51 2.81 0.35
C LEU A 3 35.70 3.62 1.39
N LYS A 4 36.22 3.81 2.61
CA LYS A 4 35.51 4.52 3.70
C LYS A 4 35.18 5.98 3.33
N PHE A 5 35.94 6.59 2.40
CA PHE A 5 35.69 7.96 1.93
C PHE A 5 34.35 8.09 1.17
N LEU A 6 33.80 7.01 0.63
CA LEU A 6 32.50 7.02 -0.06
C LEU A 6 31.36 7.46 0.86
N ASN A 7 31.41 7.11 2.16
CA ASN A 7 30.42 7.56 3.14
C ASN A 7 30.39 9.09 3.35
N LYS A 8 31.45 9.81 2.96
CA LYS A 8 31.48 11.28 2.98
C LYS A 8 30.75 11.90 1.79
N LYS A 9 30.41 11.10 0.76
CA LYS A 9 29.72 11.55 -0.44
C LYS A 9 28.21 11.51 -0.18
N GLY A 10 27.53 12.62 -0.40
CA GLY A 10 26.09 12.75 -0.13
C GLY A 10 25.20 11.78 -0.93
N TRP A 11 25.67 11.32 -2.08
CA TRP A 11 24.96 10.38 -2.95
C TRP A 11 25.24 8.89 -2.62
N HIS A 12 26.17 8.58 -1.72
CA HIS A 12 26.55 7.20 -1.46
C HIS A 12 25.43 6.44 -0.73
N THR A 13 24.97 5.35 -1.34
CA THR A 13 23.82 4.56 -0.87
C THR A 13 24.06 3.87 0.47
N GLY A 14 25.30 3.49 0.77
CA GLY A 14 25.69 2.88 2.06
C GLY A 14 25.79 3.88 3.22
N SER A 15 25.59 5.19 2.98
CA SER A 15 25.57 6.19 4.05
C SER A 15 24.33 5.99 4.92
N ILE A 16 24.51 6.01 6.25
CA ILE A 16 23.43 5.82 7.25
C ILE A 16 22.23 6.74 6.95
N ARG A 17 22.48 8.00 6.54
CA ARG A 17 21.43 8.96 6.20
C ARG A 17 20.59 8.52 5.00
N ASN A 18 21.23 7.95 3.99
CA ASN A 18 20.55 7.50 2.77
C ASN A 18 19.80 6.19 3.02
N VAL A 19 20.39 5.28 3.80
CA VAL A 19 19.71 4.06 4.26
C VAL A 19 18.46 4.42 5.09
N GLU A 20 18.57 5.37 6.01
CA GLU A 20 17.43 5.85 6.80
C GLU A 20 16.34 6.49 5.93
N LYS A 21 16.74 7.29 4.92
CA LYS A 21 15.79 7.90 3.97
C LYS A 21 15.04 6.85 3.16
N VAL A 22 15.73 5.83 2.67
CA VAL A 22 15.12 4.71 1.94
C VAL A 22 14.18 3.94 2.86
N TRP A 23 14.62 3.59 4.07
CA TRP A 23 13.78 2.90 5.04
C TRP A 23 12.48 3.65 5.38
N LYS A 24 12.55 4.97 5.58
CA LYS A 24 11.34 5.80 5.79
C LYS A 24 10.41 5.80 4.57
N ALA A 25 10.99 5.82 3.36
CA ALA A 25 10.21 5.77 2.13
C ALA A 25 9.53 4.40 1.95
N GLU A 26 10.23 3.30 2.26
CA GLU A 26 9.69 1.95 2.24
C GLU A 26 8.55 1.79 3.24
N GLN A 27 8.71 2.28 4.48
CA GLN A 27 7.63 2.25 5.47
C GLN A 27 6.40 3.03 5.02
N LYS A 28 6.59 4.23 4.45
CA LYS A 28 5.48 5.02 3.92
C LYS A 28 4.78 4.28 2.78
N HIS A 29 5.55 3.67 1.89
CA HIS A 29 5.01 2.89 0.78
C HIS A 29 4.20 1.68 1.27
N GLU A 30 4.71 0.94 2.26
CA GLU A 30 4.00 -0.20 2.85
C GLU A 30 2.67 0.23 3.50
N ALA A 31 2.66 1.36 4.21
CA ALA A 31 1.44 1.91 4.80
C ALA A 31 0.42 2.34 3.72
N GLU A 32 0.88 2.95 2.64
CA GLU A 32 0.02 3.31 1.49
C GLU A 32 -0.54 2.06 0.80
N GLN A 33 0.25 1.01 0.60
CA GLN A 33 -0.20 -0.25 0.01
C GLN A 33 -1.28 -0.92 0.87
N LYS A 34 -1.07 -1.02 2.18
CA LYS A 34 -2.08 -1.58 3.11
C LYS A 34 -3.41 -0.83 3.03
N LYS A 35 -3.36 0.52 2.97
CA LYS A 35 -4.56 1.35 2.82
C LYS A 35 -5.26 1.11 1.48
N ILE A 36 -4.50 0.93 0.40
CA ILE A 36 -5.07 0.63 -0.92
C ILE A 36 -5.73 -0.75 -0.93
N GLU A 37 -5.10 -1.75 -0.31
CA GLU A 37 -5.65 -3.11 -0.18
C GLU A 37 -6.96 -3.12 0.62
N GLU A 38 -7.01 -2.40 1.74
CA GLU A 38 -8.23 -2.25 2.53
C GLU A 38 -9.36 -1.60 1.72
N LEU A 39 -9.07 -0.52 0.99
CA LEU A 39 -10.07 0.14 0.14
C LEU A 39 -10.55 -0.78 -1.00
N ARG A 40 -9.67 -1.58 -1.59
CA ARG A 40 -10.05 -2.57 -2.61
C ARG A 40 -10.99 -3.62 -2.04
N LEU A 41 -10.73 -4.09 -0.82
CA LEU A 41 -11.60 -5.04 -0.12
C LEU A 41 -12.97 -4.43 0.16
N GLN A 42 -13.03 -3.19 0.62
CA GLN A 42 -14.30 -2.48 0.87
C GLN A 42 -15.14 -2.37 -0.41
N ILE A 43 -14.53 -1.93 -1.52
CA ILE A 43 -15.20 -1.85 -2.83
C ILE A 43 -15.74 -3.21 -3.26
N GLN A 44 -14.97 -4.27 -3.07
CA GLN A 44 -15.40 -5.62 -3.43
C GLN A 44 -16.60 -6.08 -2.60
N GLN A 45 -16.57 -5.84 -1.29
CA GLN A 45 -17.69 -6.16 -0.40
C GLN A 45 -18.95 -5.35 -0.73
N GLU A 46 -18.80 -4.08 -1.08
CA GLU A 46 -19.93 -3.25 -1.51
C GLU A 46 -20.54 -3.75 -2.82
N LYS A 47 -19.71 -4.13 -3.79
CA LYS A 47 -20.16 -4.73 -5.06
C LYS A 47 -20.93 -6.02 -4.81
N GLU A 48 -20.37 -6.95 -4.04
CA GLU A 48 -21.03 -8.21 -3.72
C GLU A 48 -22.39 -7.98 -3.05
N ARG A 49 -22.47 -7.08 -2.06
CA ARG A 49 -23.74 -6.71 -1.43
C ARG A 49 -24.75 -6.14 -2.42
N SER A 50 -24.29 -5.28 -3.33
CA SER A 50 -25.15 -4.69 -4.36
C SER A 50 -25.67 -5.75 -5.35
N GLU A 51 -24.83 -6.72 -5.73
CA GLU A 51 -25.20 -7.83 -6.60
C GLU A 51 -26.20 -8.76 -5.91
N PHE A 52 -25.97 -9.12 -4.64
CA PHE A 52 -26.93 -9.92 -3.87
C PHE A 52 -28.27 -9.23 -3.76
N ARG A 53 -28.29 -7.92 -3.51
CA ARG A 53 -29.53 -7.15 -3.46
C ARG A 53 -30.26 -7.14 -4.80
N ALA A 54 -29.53 -6.90 -5.90
CA ALA A 54 -30.10 -6.93 -7.24
C ALA A 54 -30.71 -8.30 -7.59
N ILE A 55 -30.06 -9.40 -7.18
CA ILE A 55 -30.59 -10.77 -7.35
C ILE A 55 -31.85 -10.97 -6.51
N GLN A 56 -31.89 -10.49 -5.26
CA GLN A 56 -33.08 -10.58 -4.40
C GLN A 56 -34.26 -9.79 -4.94
N GLU A 57 -34.02 -8.58 -5.46
CA GLU A 57 -35.02 -7.73 -6.12
C GLU A 57 -35.55 -8.41 -7.39
N GLN A 58 -34.67 -8.98 -8.23
CA GLN A 58 -35.09 -9.74 -9.42
C GLN A 58 -35.92 -10.99 -9.09
N ALA A 59 -35.60 -11.65 -7.97
CA ALA A 59 -36.35 -12.81 -7.49
C ALA A 59 -37.70 -12.43 -6.82
N GLY A 60 -38.00 -11.13 -6.65
CA GLY A 60 -39.21 -10.65 -5.98
C GLY A 60 -39.26 -10.96 -4.49
N LEU A 61 -38.10 -11.25 -3.87
CA LEU A 61 -37.99 -11.59 -2.45
C LEU A 61 -37.93 -10.34 -1.54
N VAL A 62 -37.64 -9.18 -2.14
CA VAL A 62 -37.55 -7.87 -1.47
C VAL A 62 -38.38 -6.88 -2.30
N PRO A 63 -39.19 -5.98 -1.68
CA PRO A 63 -40.01 -5.01 -2.39
C PRO A 63 -39.20 -3.99 -3.19
#